data_AF-A0A962ULN4-F1
#
_entry.id   AF-A0A962ULN4-F1
#
_cell.length_a   1.000
_cell.length_b   1.000
_cell.length_c   1.000
_cell.angle_alpha   90.00
_cell.angle_beta   90.00
_cell.angle_gamma   90.00
#
_symmetry.space_group_name_H-M   'P 1'
#
loop_
_entity.id
_entity.type
_entity.pdbx_description
1 polymer ?
#
loop_
_entity_poly.entity_id
_entity_poly.type
_entity_poly.pdbx_seq_one_letter_code
_entity_poly.pdbx_strand_id
1 'polypeptide(L)' 'DGNTFRDSHSVDRKPLVADVQFGVAFHVDSVRIAISNVYRTREFKGQDEPAQYGAINITVFTD' A
#
# COMPACT_ATOMS: atom_id res chain seq x y z
N ASP A 1 0.17 -14.76 -7.79
CA ASP A 1 0.75 -16.06 -8.18
C ASP A 1 -0.37 -17.05 -8.36
N GLY A 2 -0.40 -17.74 -9.51
CA GLY A 2 -1.33 -18.84 -9.70
C GLY A 2 -1.14 -19.91 -8.63
N ASN A 3 -2.23 -20.55 -8.24
CA ASN A 3 -2.25 -21.59 -7.20
C ASN A 3 -1.23 -22.71 -7.49
N THR A 4 -0.49 -23.11 -6.47
CA THR A 4 0.55 -24.15 -6.51
C THR A 4 0.06 -25.57 -6.84
N PHE A 5 -1.26 -25.81 -6.97
CA PHE A 5 -1.81 -27.18 -6.95
C PHE A 5 -2.72 -27.60 -8.10
N ARG A 6 -3.05 -26.74 -9.08
CA ARG A 6 -3.69 -27.15 -10.34
C ARG A 6 -3.37 -26.15 -11.46
N ASP A 7 -3.15 -26.67 -12.67
CA ASP A 7 -2.96 -25.86 -13.88
C ASP A 7 -4.07 -24.82 -14.00
N SER A 8 -3.69 -23.55 -13.91
CA SER A 8 -4.57 -22.40 -13.99
C SER A 8 -3.89 -21.32 -14.82
N HIS A 9 -4.71 -20.47 -15.44
CA HIS A 9 -4.33 -19.42 -16.39
C HIS A 9 -3.07 -18.68 -15.91
N SER A 10 -2.00 -18.78 -16.71
CA SER A 10 -0.80 -17.97 -16.54
C SER A 10 -1.19 -16.51 -16.73
N VAL A 11 -1.23 -15.75 -15.63
CA VAL A 11 -1.45 -14.31 -15.68
C VAL A 11 -0.09 -13.67 -15.88
N ASP A 12 0.08 -12.96 -16.98
CA ASP A 12 1.30 -12.23 -17.33
C ASP A 12 1.62 -11.22 -16.21
N ARG A 13 2.54 -11.56 -15.28
CA ARG A 13 3.05 -10.65 -14.25
C ARG A 13 3.84 -9.54 -14.93
N LYS A 14 3.58 -8.28 -14.57
CA LYS A 14 4.53 -7.22 -14.93
C LYS A 14 5.78 -7.42 -14.07
N PRO A 15 6.98 -7.54 -14.66
CA PRO A 15 8.21 -7.84 -13.91
C PRO A 15 8.66 -6.69 -12.99
N LEU A 16 8.03 -5.51 -13.11
CA LEU A 16 8.37 -4.34 -12.31
C LEU A 16 7.10 -3.75 -11.69
N VAL A 17 7.08 -3.69 -10.36
CA VAL A 17 6.08 -2.97 -9.56
C VAL A 17 6.81 -1.83 -8.86
N ALA A 18 6.31 -0.61 -9.01
CA ALA A 18 6.78 0.55 -8.28
C ALA A 18 5.79 0.92 -7.17
N ASP A 19 6.35 1.22 -6.01
CA ASP A 19 5.63 1.73 -4.84
C ASP A 19 6.07 3.16 -4.56
N VAL A 20 5.10 4.03 -4.32
CA VAL A 20 5.32 5.38 -3.81
C VAL A 20 4.49 5.55 -2.56
N GLN A 21 5.13 5.98 -1.48
CA GLN A 21 4.45 6.34 -0.23
C GLN A 21 4.68 7.81 0.06
N PHE A 22 3.63 8.50 0.48
CA PHE A 22 3.66 9.91 0.89
C PHE A 22 2.78 10.12 2.11
N GLY A 23 3.10 11.12 2.92
CA GLY A 23 2.37 11.40 4.15
C GLY A 23 2.87 12.64 4.87
N VAL A 24 2.08 13.06 5.86
CA VAL A 24 2.37 14.19 6.75
C VAL A 24 2.09 13.80 8.19
N ALA A 25 2.84 14.37 9.12
CA ALA A 25 2.59 14.18 10.54
C ALA A 25 2.64 15.52 11.28
N PHE A 26 1.69 15.71 12.18
CA PHE A 26 1.58 16.86 13.05
C PHE A 26 1.77 16.40 14.50
N HIS A 27 2.59 17.14 15.24
CA HIS A 27 2.73 16.97 16.68
C HIS A 27 2.09 18.17 17.37
N VAL A 28 1.22 17.90 18.33
CA VAL A 28 0.58 18.89 19.20
C VAL A 28 0.62 18.33 20.62
N ASP A 29 1.42 18.96 21.47
CA ASP A 29 1.66 18.53 22.86
C ASP A 29 2.00 17.03 22.96
N SER A 30 1.19 16.26 23.68
CA SER A 30 1.34 14.82 23.89
C SER A 30 0.70 13.97 22.79
N VAL A 31 0.23 14.57 21.68
CA VAL A 31 -0.47 13.87 20.61
C VAL A 31 0.26 14.04 19.29
N ARG A 32 0.45 12.93 18.56
CA ARG A 32 0.89 12.93 17.17
C ARG A 32 -0.21 12.38 16.28
N ILE A 33 -0.53 13.12 15.22
CA ILE A 33 -1.45 12.68 14.17
C ILE A 33 -0.62 12.50 12.89
N ALA A 34 -0.67 11.32 12.29
CA ALA A 34 0.02 11.03 11.03
C ALA A 34 -0.96 10.50 9.98
N ILE A 35 -0.89 11.05 8.78
CA ILE A 35 -1.69 10.65 7.62
C ILE A 35 -0.72 10.17 6.54
N SER A 36 -0.94 8.97 6.02
CA SER A 36 -0.09 8.38 4.97
C SER A 36 -0.91 7.71 3.89
N ASN A 37 -0.39 7.68 2.68
CA ASN A 37 -0.96 6.97 1.55
C ASN A 37 0.13 6.23 0.79
N VAL A 38 -0.18 5.01 0.35
CA VAL A 38 0.65 4.17 -0.49
C VAL A 38 -0.06 4.00 -1.82
N TYR A 39 0.67 4.28 -2.90
CA TYR A 39 0.26 3.99 -4.26
C TYR A 39 1.20 2.92 -4.84
N ARG A 40 0.62 1.80 -5.28
CA ARG A 40 1.33 0.68 -5.89
C ARG A 40 0.85 0.49 -7.33
N THR A 41 1.79 0.49 -8.27
CA THR A 41 1.48 0.28 -9.69
C THR A 41 0.95 -1.14 -9.94
N ARG A 42 0.24 -1.35 -11.06
CA ARG A 42 -0.32 -2.64 -11.46
C ARG A 42 0.73 -3.75 -11.49
N GLU A 43 0.46 -4.87 -10.83
CA GLU A 43 1.37 -6.02 -10.68
C GLU A 43 1.17 -7.07 -11.79
N PHE A 44 0.00 -7.08 -12.46
CA PHE A 44 -0.35 -8.05 -13.51
C PHE A 44 -0.96 -7.37 -14.74
N LYS A 45 -0.77 -7.92 -15.94
CA LYS A 45 -1.59 -7.57 -17.11
C LYS A 45 -2.99 -8.16 -16.90
N GLY A 46 -4.01 -7.31 -16.85
CA GLY A 46 -5.41 -7.69 -16.55
C GLY A 46 -5.91 -7.23 -15.18
N GLN A 47 -5.07 -6.60 -14.35
CA GLN A 47 -5.51 -5.90 -13.15
C GLN A 47 -6.07 -4.52 -13.56
N ASP A 48 -7.37 -4.29 -13.34
CA ASP A 48 -8.09 -3.10 -13.83
C ASP A 48 -7.49 -1.79 -13.28
N GLU A 49 -7.12 -1.76 -11.99
CA GLU A 49 -6.70 -0.53 -11.31
C GLU A 49 -5.44 -0.72 -10.43
N PRO A 50 -4.59 0.32 -10.30
CA PRO A 50 -3.52 0.38 -9.29
C PRO A 50 -4.06 0.20 -7.87
N ALA A 51 -3.25 -0.32 -6.96
CA ALA A 51 -3.65 -0.47 -5.56
C ALA A 51 -3.30 0.80 -4.77
N GLN A 52 -4.25 1.26 -3.93
CA GLN A 52 -4.06 2.44 -3.09
C GLN A 52 -4.51 2.14 -1.65
N TYR A 53 -3.67 2.49 -0.68
CA TYR A 53 -3.93 2.25 0.74
C TYR A 53 -3.68 3.53 1.55
N GLY A 54 -4.66 3.97 2.32
CA GLY A 54 -4.56 5.12 3.23
C GLY A 54 -4.54 4.68 4.69
N ALA A 55 -3.80 5.40 5.53
CA ALA A 55 -3.81 5.19 6.98
C ALA A 55 -3.81 6.53 7.72
N ILE A 56 -4.53 6.57 8.84
CA ILE A 56 -4.51 7.66 9.82
C ILE A 56 -4.09 7.04 11.15
N ASN A 57 -3.04 7.59 11.76
CA ASN A 57 -2.51 7.14 13.04
C ASN A 57 -2.60 8.28 14.05
N ILE A 58 -3.05 7.95 15.26
CA ILE A 58 -3.03 8.84 16.42
C ILE A 58 -2.17 8.17 17.48
N THR A 59 -1.15 8.87 17.95
CA THR A 59 -0.28 8.42 19.04
C THR A 59 -0.41 9.38 20.20
N VAL A 60 -0.62 8.85 21.40
CA VAL A 60 -0.62 9.61 22.65
C VAL A 60 0.63 9.23 23.41
N PHE A 61 1.45 10.21 23.74
CA PHE A 61 2.63 10.07 24.58
C PHE A 61 2.22 10.31 26.03
N THR A 62 2.55 9.35 26.91
CA THR A 62 2.39 9.46 28.36
C THR A 62 3.79 9.34 28.96
N ASP A 63 4.10 10.20 29.93
CA ASP A 63 5.36 10.18 30.70
C ASP A 63 5.53 8.89 31.53
#